data_AF-A0A7R9WSF2-F1
#
_entry.id   AF-A0A7R9WSF2-F1
#
_cell.length_a   1.000
_cell.length_b   1.000
_cell.length_c   1.000
_cell.angle_alpha   90.00
_cell.angle_beta   90.00
_cell.angle_gamma   90.00
#
_symmetry.space_group_name_H-M   'P 1'
#
loop_
_entity.id
_entity.type
_entity.pdbx_description
1 polymer ?
#
loop_
_entity_poly.entity_id
_entity_poly.type
_entity_poly.pdbx_seq_one_letter_code
_entity_poly.pdbx_strand_id
1 'polypeptide(L)'
;YKRTKDANDPFIVADFMAGIGPFVIPLASRIKNGSSMQIYANDLNPSSYKYLQLNAKKNKCDHGNLHLHNMDGRAFCHWLQQQTSTTSGDDIFPHHVLMNLPASAPEFL
;
A
#
# COMPACT_ATOMS: atom_id res chain seq x y z
N TYR A 1 10.80 0.74 19.80
CA TYR A 1 9.53 -0.03 19.72
C TYR A 1 9.84 -1.35 19.02
N LYS A 2 9.88 -2.48 19.72
CA LYS A 2 10.15 -3.82 19.13
C LYS A 2 8.85 -4.61 19.15
N ARG A 3 8.15 -4.64 18.01
CA ARG A 3 7.00 -5.52 17.78
C ARG A 3 7.50 -6.97 17.71
N THR A 4 7.01 -7.83 18.60
CA THR A 4 7.15 -9.28 18.45
C THR A 4 6.22 -9.69 17.31
N LYS A 5 6.80 -10.16 16.20
CA LYS A 5 6.03 -10.63 15.04
C LYS A 5 5.29 -11.91 15.44
N ASP A 6 3.97 -11.85 15.54
CA ASP A 6 3.18 -13.07 15.43
C ASP A 6 3.33 -13.61 14.00
N ALA A 7 3.55 -14.92 13.88
CA ALA A 7 3.90 -15.56 12.61
C ALA A 7 2.83 -15.41 11.50
N ASN A 8 1.61 -15.00 11.87
CA ASN A 8 0.46 -14.83 10.97
C ASN A 8 0.13 -13.38 10.64
N ASP A 9 0.90 -12.42 11.16
CA ASP A 9 0.60 -11.00 11.00
C ASP A 9 1.13 -10.48 9.65
N PRO A 10 0.29 -9.91 8.77
CA PRO A 10 0.73 -9.47 7.45
C PRO A 10 1.73 -8.31 7.51
N PHE A 11 2.75 -8.38 6.67
CA PHE A 11 3.68 -7.27 6.49
C PHE A 11 3.09 -6.25 5.52
N ILE A 12 2.70 -5.09 6.03
CA ILE A 12 1.96 -4.09 5.26
C ILE A 12 2.89 -3.00 4.73
N VAL A 13 2.86 -2.80 3.42
CA VAL A 13 3.51 -1.69 2.69
C VAL A 13 2.43 -0.80 2.09
N ALA A 14 2.51 0.51 2.27
CA ALA A 14 1.56 1.45 1.72
C ALA A 14 2.26 2.54 0.90
N ASP A 15 1.79 2.79 -0.32
CA ASP A 15 2.20 3.92 -1.17
C ASP A 15 1.00 4.84 -1.36
N PHE A 16 1.06 6.03 -0.76
CA PHE A 16 -0.08 6.94 -0.70
C PHE A 16 -0.27 7.76 -1.99
N MET A 17 0.79 7.86 -2.79
CA MET A 17 0.91 8.70 -3.99
C MET A 17 1.63 7.90 -5.08
N ALA A 18 1.06 6.76 -5.41
CA ALA A 18 1.69 5.71 -6.21
C ALA A 18 1.90 6.13 -7.68
N GLY A 19 1.22 7.15 -8.17
CA GLY A 19 1.22 7.53 -9.58
C GLY A 19 0.81 6.35 -10.46
N ILE A 20 1.65 6.04 -11.44
CA ILE A 20 1.48 4.87 -12.32
C ILE A 20 2.10 3.58 -11.75
N GLY A 21 2.65 3.64 -10.54
CA GLY A 21 3.22 2.53 -9.79
C GLY A 21 4.69 2.19 -10.06
N PRO A 22 5.63 3.16 -10.16
CA PRO A 22 7.04 2.87 -10.39
C PRO A 22 7.68 2.06 -9.25
N PHE A 23 7.14 2.12 -8.02
CA PHE A 23 7.63 1.36 -6.86
C PHE A 23 6.76 0.14 -6.53
N VAL A 24 5.44 0.34 -6.44
CA VAL A 24 4.52 -0.73 -6.03
C VAL A 24 4.42 -1.86 -7.06
N ILE A 25 4.52 -1.58 -8.36
CA ILE A 25 4.40 -2.63 -9.38
C ILE A 25 5.63 -3.55 -9.37
N PRO A 26 6.88 -3.05 -9.40
CA PRO A 26 8.05 -3.92 -9.28
C PRO A 26 8.12 -4.67 -7.94
N LEU A 27 7.56 -4.13 -6.86
CA LEU A 27 7.48 -4.82 -5.57
C LEU A 27 6.47 -5.97 -5.64
N ALA A 28 5.24 -5.68 -6.08
CA ALA A 28 4.17 -6.67 -6.19
C ALA A 28 4.54 -7.82 -7.13
N SER A 29 5.14 -7.52 -8.29
CA SER A 29 5.50 -8.54 -9.29
C SER A 29 6.56 -9.55 -8.81
N ARG A 30 7.21 -9.27 -7.67
CA ARG A 30 8.22 -10.15 -7.05
C ARG A 30 7.71 -10.89 -5.82
N ILE A 31 6.45 -10.68 -5.44
CA ILE A 31 5.81 -11.43 -4.35
C ILE A 31 5.76 -12.91 -4.72
N LYS A 32 6.18 -13.76 -3.78
CA LYS A 32 6.11 -15.21 -3.92
C LYS A 32 4.83 -15.76 -3.28
N ASN A 33 4.34 -16.87 -3.79
CA ASN A 33 3.24 -17.61 -3.16
C ASN A 33 3.56 -17.91 -1.69
N GLY A 34 2.56 -17.72 -0.82
CA GLY A 34 2.72 -17.88 0.63
C GLY A 34 3.34 -16.68 1.35
N SER A 35 3.65 -15.58 0.65
CA SER A 35 4.05 -14.34 1.30
C SER A 35 2.87 -13.71 2.06
N SER A 36 3.09 -13.34 3.32
CA SER A 36 2.15 -12.56 4.12
C SER A 36 2.21 -11.05 3.82
N MET A 37 2.99 -10.62 2.82
CA MET A 37 3.08 -9.20 2.47
C MET A 37 1.80 -8.70 1.82
N GLN A 38 1.31 -7.55 2.25
CA GLN A 38 0.17 -6.84 1.65
C GLN A 38 0.63 -5.45 1.22
N ILE A 39 0.34 -5.08 -0.02
CA ILE A 39 0.70 -3.79 -0.61
C ILE A 39 -0.59 -3.01 -0.88
N TYR A 40 -0.66 -1.80 -0.36
CA TYR A 40 -1.75 -0.87 -0.66
C TYR A 40 -1.20 0.32 -1.41
N ALA A 41 -1.74 0.60 -2.59
CA ALA A 41 -1.31 1.70 -3.44
C ALA A 41 -2.49 2.64 -3.71
N ASN A 42 -2.32 3.91 -3.40
CA ASN A 42 -3.30 4.96 -3.61
C ASN A 42 -2.73 6.03 -4.53
N ASP A 43 -3.59 6.63 -5.35
CA ASP A 43 -3.28 7.90 -6.00
C ASP A 43 -4.57 8.69 -6.20
N LEU A 44 -4.55 10.00 -5.93
CA LEU A 44 -5.74 10.85 -6.09
C LEU A 44 -6.09 11.08 -7.57
N ASN A 45 -5.11 11.08 -8.47
CA ASN A 45 -5.33 11.34 -9.88
C ASN A 45 -5.96 10.11 -10.57
N PRO A 46 -7.19 10.22 -11.10
CA PRO A 46 -7.87 9.09 -11.75
C PRO A 46 -7.13 8.59 -13.00
N SER A 47 -6.38 9.47 -13.68
CA SER A 47 -5.56 9.07 -14.84
C SER A 47 -4.36 8.23 -14.41
N SER A 48 -3.65 8.64 -13.34
CA SER A 48 -2.58 7.85 -12.73
C SER A 48 -3.11 6.49 -12.28
N TYR A 49 -4.22 6.48 -11.54
CA TYR A 49 -4.87 5.27 -11.07
C TYR A 49 -5.24 4.30 -12.19
N LYS A 50 -5.80 4.80 -13.29
CA LYS A 50 -6.09 3.98 -14.48
C LYS A 50 -4.83 3.28 -15.01
N TYR A 51 -3.72 4.00 -15.13
CA TYR A 51 -2.46 3.41 -15.58
C TYR A 51 -1.83 2.48 -14.54
N LEU A 52 -2.00 2.76 -13.25
CA LEU A 52 -1.59 1.87 -12.16
C LEU A 52 -2.30 0.51 -12.28
N GLN A 53 -3.62 0.49 -12.49
CA GLN A 53 -4.40 -0.73 -12.72
C GLN A 53 -3.93 -1.50 -13.97
N LEU A 54 -3.71 -0.79 -15.08
CA LEU A 54 -3.19 -1.40 -16.31
C LEU A 54 -1.79 -2.00 -16.12
N ASN A 55 -0.91 -1.32 -15.39
CA ASN A 55 0.44 -1.78 -15.09
C ASN A 55 0.43 -2.99 -14.15
N ALA A 56 -0.44 -3.02 -13.15
CA ALA A 56 -0.64 -4.19 -12.28
C ALA A 56 -1.05 -5.41 -13.08
N LYS A 57 -2.06 -5.26 -13.96
CA LYS A 57 -2.51 -6.35 -14.83
C LYS A 57 -1.39 -6.81 -15.79
N LYS A 58 -0.68 -5.86 -16.41
CA LYS A 58 0.42 -6.16 -17.33
C LYS A 58 1.55 -6.94 -16.66
N ASN A 59 1.81 -6.69 -15.38
CA ASN A 59 2.87 -7.33 -14.61
C ASN A 59 2.39 -8.54 -13.79
N LYS A 60 1.16 -9.01 -13.99
CA LYS A 60 0.59 -10.19 -13.32
C LYS A 60 0.55 -10.06 -11.79
N CYS A 61 0.19 -8.88 -11.31
CA CYS A 61 0.05 -8.58 -9.88
C CYS A 61 -1.34 -8.96 -9.32
N ASP A 62 -2.09 -9.82 -9.99
CA ASP A 62 -3.46 -10.24 -9.67
C ASP A 62 -3.55 -11.41 -8.67
N HIS A 63 -2.47 -11.63 -7.91
CA HIS A 63 -2.34 -12.70 -6.91
C HIS A 63 -2.93 -12.35 -5.52
N GLY A 64 -3.62 -11.22 -5.39
CA GLY A 64 -4.37 -10.83 -4.19
C GLY A 64 -3.58 -10.11 -3.09
N ASN A 65 -2.28 -9.86 -3.28
CA ASN A 65 -1.46 -9.09 -2.32
C ASN A 65 -1.34 -7.59 -2.66
N LEU A 66 -1.88 -7.13 -3.80
CA LEU A 66 -1.82 -5.75 -4.24
C LEU A 66 -3.23 -5.16 -4.30
N HIS A 67 -3.45 -4.09 -3.54
CA HIS A 67 -4.73 -3.38 -3.42
C HIS A 67 -4.58 -1.97 -3.95
N LEU A 68 -5.43 -1.57 -4.89
CA LEU A 68 -5.32 -0.30 -5.61
C LEU A 68 -6.50 0.62 -5.28
N HIS A 69 -6.22 1.83 -4.81
CA HIS A 69 -7.21 2.83 -4.41
C HIS A 69 -7.07 4.14 -5.19
N ASN A 70 -8.20 4.83 -5.42
CA ASN A 70 -8.25 6.18 -5.96
C ASN A 70 -9.00 7.07 -4.97
N MET A 71 -8.30 7.50 -3.92
CA MET A 71 -8.86 8.27 -2.81
C MET A 71 -7.96 9.46 -2.47
N ASP A 72 -8.52 10.45 -1.78
CA ASP A 72 -7.72 11.43 -1.06
C ASP A 72 -6.77 10.73 -0.08
N GLY A 73 -5.53 11.22 0.05
CA GLY A 73 -4.50 10.57 0.86
C GLY A 73 -4.86 10.48 2.35
N ARG A 74 -5.58 11.46 2.90
CA ARG A 74 -6.04 11.42 4.31
C ARG A 74 -7.17 10.42 4.48
N ALA A 75 -8.12 10.40 3.53
CA ALA A 75 -9.18 9.40 3.50
C ALA A 75 -8.61 7.97 3.39
N PHE A 76 -7.58 7.79 2.55
CA PHE A 76 -6.86 6.54 2.43
C PHE A 76 -6.13 6.16 3.72
N CYS A 77 -5.53 7.11 4.44
CA CYS A 77 -4.91 6.88 5.75
C CYS A 77 -5.90 6.27 6.75
N HIS A 78 -7.05 6.92 6.92
CA HIS A 78 -8.09 6.47 7.84
C HIS A 78 -8.69 5.13 7.43
N TRP A 79 -8.93 4.95 6.13
CA TRP A 79 -9.40 3.68 5.59
C TRP A 79 -8.39 2.55 5.87
N LEU A 80 -7.10 2.80 5.64
CA LEU A 80 -6.05 1.81 5.83
C LEU A 80 -5.94 1.41 7.30
N GLN A 81 -5.96 2.38 8.23
CA GLN A 81 -5.97 2.10 9.67
C GLN A 81 -7.11 1.16 10.05
N GLN A 82 -8.34 1.45 9.62
CA GLN A 82 -9.50 0.58 9.90
C GLN A 82 -9.36 -0.81 9.29
N GLN A 83 -8.74 -0.92 8.12
CA GLN A 83 -8.58 -2.18 7.40
C GLN A 83 -7.47 -3.05 8.00
N THR A 84 -6.50 -2.43 8.68
CA THR A 84 -5.34 -3.10 9.23
C THR A 84 -5.42 -3.27 10.74
N SER A 85 -6.32 -2.64 11.49
CA SER A 85 -6.50 -2.92 12.92
C SER A 85 -6.82 -4.42 13.15
N THR A 86 -6.05 -5.08 14.03
CA THR A 86 -6.33 -6.48 14.41
C THR A 86 -7.45 -6.55 15.44
N THR A 87 -8.06 -7.73 15.57
CA THR A 87 -8.98 -8.12 16.66
C THR A 87 -8.41 -7.90 18.06
N SER A 88 -7.08 -7.72 18.20
CA SER A 88 -6.40 -7.48 19.48
C SER A 88 -6.49 -6.03 19.95
N GLY A 89 -7.06 -5.12 19.15
CA GLY A 89 -7.19 -3.69 19.48
C GLY A 89 -5.92 -2.86 19.25
N ASP A 90 -4.86 -3.48 18.74
CA ASP A 90 -3.65 -2.77 18.32
C ASP A 90 -3.80 -2.28 16.88
N ASP A 91 -3.67 -0.96 16.69
CA ASP A 91 -3.61 -0.33 15.37
C ASP A 91 -2.38 -0.83 14.62
N ILE A 92 -2.59 -1.61 13.56
CA ILE A 92 -1.48 -1.96 12.67
C ILE A 92 -1.18 -0.75 11.79
N PHE A 93 -0.19 0.02 12.21
CA PHE A 93 0.44 0.96 11.29
C PHE A 93 1.18 0.22 10.16
N PRO A 94 1.13 0.73 8.93
CA PRO A 94 1.95 0.22 7.84
C PRO A 94 3.42 0.16 8.28
N HIS A 95 4.08 -0.95 7.96
CA HIS A 95 5.49 -1.15 8.33
C HIS A 95 6.39 -0.23 7.52
N HIS A 96 6.00 0.04 6.28
CA HIS A 96 6.64 1.01 5.41
C HIS A 96 5.58 1.85 4.71
N VAL A 97 5.80 3.16 4.72
CA VAL A 97 5.00 4.13 3.99
C VAL A 97 5.89 4.80 2.95
N LEU A 98 5.43 4.80 1.71
CA LEU A 98 5.99 5.60 0.62
C LEU A 98 5.06 6.80 0.38
N MET A 99 5.64 7.99 0.38
CA MET A 99 4.97 9.24 0.03
C MET A 99 5.80 9.94 -1.05
N ASN A 100 5.62 9.52 -2.31
CA ASN A 100 6.46 10.00 -3.42
C ASN A 100 5.99 11.37 -3.98
N LEU A 101 5.92 12.37 -3.11
CA LEU A 101 5.72 13.78 -3.48
C LEU A 101 6.87 14.62 -2.91
N PRO A 102 7.97 14.81 -3.67
CA PRO A 102 9.13 15.56 -3.18
C PRO A 102 8.83 17.04 -2.90
N ALA A 103 7.75 17.60 -3.47
CA ALA A 103 7.40 19.02 -3.32
C ALA A 103 6.54 19.33 -2.08
N SER A 104 5.71 18.40 -1.59
CA SER A 104 4.77 18.62 -0.48
C SER A 104 5.07 17.76 0.75
N ALA A 105 6.18 17.01 0.75
CA ALA A 105 6.58 16.13 1.85
C ALA A 105 6.50 16.73 3.28
N PRO A 106 6.75 18.04 3.52
CA PRO A 106 6.62 18.62 4.87
C PRO A 106 5.19 18.70 5.41
N GLU A 107 4.16 18.60 4.56
CA GLU A 107 2.75 18.79 4.93
C GLU A 107 2.08 17.49 5.42
N PHE A 108 2.80 16.37 5.36
CA PHE A 108 2.31 15.02 5.66
C PHE A 108 3.11 14.32 6.77
N LEU A 109 4.04 15.03 7.43
CA LEU A 109 4.85 14.56 8.57
C LEU A 109 4.21 14.93 9.92
#